data_AF-A0A3D2W0S3-F1
#
_entry.id   AF-A0A3D2W0S3-F1
#
_cell.length_a   1.000
_cell.length_b   1.000
_cell.length_c   1.000
_cell.angle_alpha   90.00
_cell.angle_beta   90.00
_cell.angle_gamma   90.00
#
_symmetry.space_group_name_H-M   'P 1'
#
loop_
_entity.id
_entity.type
_entity.pdbx_description
1 polymer ?
#
loop_
_entity_poly.entity_id
_entity_poly.type
_entity_poly.pdbx_seq_one_letter_code
_entity_poly.pdbx_strand_id
1 'polypeptide(L)' 'MQASPTTLGEGQRRVRERRCIVSQESLPEAQLIRFALAPDGAVTPDVAAKLPGRGAWVRA' A
#
# COMPACT_ATOMS: atom_id res chain seq x y z
N MET A 1 14.07 -40.50 12.10
CA MET A 1 13.64 -39.33 12.89
C MET A 1 14.31 -38.10 12.30
N GLN A 2 13.54 -37.22 11.65
CA GLN A 2 13.80 -35.81 11.39
C GLN A 2 12.61 -35.33 10.54
N ALA A 3 11.69 -34.63 11.19
CA ALA A 3 10.51 -34.07 10.55
C ALA A 3 10.95 -32.90 9.66
N SER A 4 10.74 -33.05 8.35
CA SER A 4 10.79 -31.93 7.41
C SER A 4 9.73 -30.91 7.83
N PRO A 5 10.03 -29.60 7.89
CA PRO A 5 8.97 -28.61 8.01
C PRO A 5 8.19 -28.64 6.69
N THR A 6 7.00 -29.23 6.72
CA THR A 6 5.98 -29.07 5.70
C THR A 6 5.78 -27.58 5.48
N THR A 7 6.18 -27.08 4.30
CA THR A 7 5.81 -25.74 3.85
C THR A 7 4.30 -25.72 3.67
N LEU A 8 3.58 -25.41 4.75
CA LEU A 8 2.17 -25.07 4.71
C LEU A 8 2.09 -23.73 3.99
N GLY A 9 1.61 -23.78 2.75
CA GLY A 9 1.31 -22.60 1.95
C GLY A 9 0.19 -21.79 2.59
N GLU A 10 0.52 -20.98 3.58
CA GLU A 10 -0.32 -19.87 4.00
C GLU A 10 -0.29 -18.84 2.87
N GLY A 11 -1.45 -18.59 2.26
CA GLY A 11 -1.60 -17.71 1.12
C GLY A 11 -0.90 -16.38 1.35
N GLN A 12 0.28 -16.22 0.74
CA GLN A 12 1.08 -15.01 0.83
C GLN A 12 0.26 -13.89 0.19
N ARG A 13 -0.51 -13.16 1.00
CA ARG A 13 -1.24 -11.98 0.54
C ARG A 13 -0.17 -10.97 0.15
N ARG A 14 0.15 -10.94 -1.15
CA ARG A 14 1.23 -10.15 -1.72
C ARG A 14 1.07 -8.71 -1.26
N VAL A 15 1.90 -8.33 -0.29
CA VAL A 15 1.89 -7.00 0.30
C VAL A 15 2.25 -6.06 -0.83
N ARG A 16 1.33 -5.15 -1.15
CA ARG A 16 1.57 -4.17 -2.21
C ARG A 16 2.54 -3.14 -1.67
N GLU A 17 3.67 -2.98 -2.33
CA GLU A 17 4.60 -1.89 -2.03
C GLU A 17 4.28 -0.68 -2.90
N ARG A 18 4.52 0.49 -2.34
CA ARG A 18 4.36 1.78 -3.02
C ARG A 18 5.50 2.70 -2.64
N ARG A 19 5.78 3.65 -3.51
CA ARG A 19 6.81 4.65 -3.29
C ARG A 19 6.21 5.90 -2.69
N CYS A 20 6.73 6.32 -1.54
CA CYS A 20 6.42 7.61 -0.95
C CYS A 20 6.92 8.73 -1.86
N ILE A 21 6.06 9.68 -2.25
CA ILE A 21 6.46 10.78 -3.14
C ILE A 21 7.42 11.77 -2.47
N VAL A 22 7.43 11.83 -1.14
CA VAL A 22 8.26 12.75 -0.35
C VAL A 22 9.63 12.15 -0.07
N SER A 23 9.67 10.97 0.57
CA SER A 23 10.94 10.32 0.96
C SER A 23 11.56 9.49 -0.16
N GLN A 24 10.82 9.21 -1.24
CA GLN A 24 11.24 8.35 -2.35
C GLN A 24 11.47 6.87 -1.98
N GLU A 25 11.16 6.47 -0.75
CA GLU A 25 11.27 5.09 -0.25
C GLU A 25 10.10 4.22 -0.72
N SER A 26 10.39 2.96 -1.03
CA SER A 26 9.37 1.93 -1.25
C SER A 26 9.00 1.28 0.09
N LEU A 27 7.73 1.38 0.47
CA LEU A 27 7.21 0.87 1.73
C LEU A 27 5.94 0.02 1.47
N PRO A 28 5.59 -0.90 2.39
CA PRO A 28 4.29 -1.54 2.37
C PRO A 28 3.14 -0.53 2.33
N GLU A 29 2.10 -0.80 1.55
CA GLU A 29 0.89 0.04 1.43
C GLU A 29 0.28 0.37 2.80
N ALA A 30 0.38 -0.55 3.77
CA ALA A 30 -0.10 -0.36 5.14
C ALA A 30 0.64 0.75 5.93
N GLN A 31 1.84 1.16 5.50
CA GLN A 31 2.63 2.24 6.09
C GLN A 31 2.45 3.58 5.36
N LEU A 32 1.55 3.64 4.38
CA LEU A 32 1.38 4.79 3.52
C LEU A 32 -0.09 5.21 3.49
N ILE A 33 -0.31 6.52 3.39
CA ILE A 33 -1.63 7.09 3.14
C ILE A 33 -1.67 7.52 1.68
N ARG A 34 -2.70 7.10 0.94
CA ARG A 34 -2.97 7.61 -0.40
C ARG A 34 -3.72 8.93 -0.29
N PHE A 35 -3.33 9.91 -1.08
CA PHE A 35 -4.09 11.12 -1.31
C PHE A 35 -4.57 11.13 -2.76
N ALA A 36 -5.87 11.27 -2.98
CA ALA A 36 -6.49 11.32 -4.30
C ALA A 36 -6.92 12.75 -4.64
N LEU A 37 -6.80 13.13 -5.91
CA LEU A 37 -7.35 14.40 -6.42
C LEU A 37 -8.83 14.20 -6.75
N ALA A 38 -9.71 14.90 -6.03
CA ALA A 38 -11.14 14.90 -6.28
C ALA A 38 -11.49 15.76 -7.52
N PRO A 39 -12.67 15.54 -8.13
CA PRO A 39 -13.08 16.27 -9.33
C PRO A 39 -13.21 17.79 -9.14
N ASP A 40 -13.44 18.23 -7.91
CA ASP A 40 -13.48 19.65 -7.51
C ASP A 40 -12.07 20.26 -7.31
N GLY A 41 -11.02 19.47 -7.48
CA GLY A 41 -9.62 19.88 -7.29
C GLY A 41 -9.12 19.73 -5.86
N ALA A 42 -9.93 19.25 -4.91
CA ALA A 42 -9.50 19.02 -3.54
C ALA A 42 -8.59 17.78 -3.43
N VAL A 43 -7.61 17.84 -2.52
CA VAL A 43 -6.76 16.69 -2.20
C VAL A 43 -7.35 15.97 -0.99
N THR A 44 -7.80 14.73 -1.21
CA THR A 44 -8.55 13.96 -0.20
C THR A 44 -7.74 12.75 0.28
N PRO A 45 -7.60 12.53 1.60
CA PRO A 45 -6.99 11.32 2.13
C PRO A 45 -7.88 10.09 1.85
N ASP A 46 -7.30 9.07 1.24
CA ASP A 46 -7.93 7.80 0.84
C ASP A 46 -7.19 6.61 1.48
N VAL A 47 -7.42 6.40 2.77
CA VAL A 47 -6.78 5.32 3.56
C VAL A 47 -7.12 3.93 3.00
N ALA A 48 -8.29 3.77 2.39
CA ALA A 48 -8.73 2.50 1.81
C ALA A 48 -8.23 2.27 0.37
N ALA A 49 -7.61 3.27 -0.26
CA ALA A 49 -7.18 3.25 -1.65
C ALA A 49 -8.29 2.89 -2.66
N LYS A 50 -9.52 3.34 -2.41
CA LYS A 50 -10.71 3.00 -3.23
C LYS A 50 -11.22 4.14 -4.09
N LEU A 51 -10.76 5.38 -3.87
CA LEU A 51 -11.24 6.51 -4.65
C LEU A 51 -10.72 6.46 -6.09
N PRO A 52 -11.55 6.81 -7.09
CA PRO A 52 -11.11 6.87 -8.48
C PRO A 52 -10.11 8.01 -8.71
N GLY A 53 -9.43 7.99 -9.85
CA GLY A 53 -8.56 9.07 -10.29
C GLY A 53 -7.10 8.94 -9.87
N ARG A 54 -6.34 10.02 -10.05
CA ARG A 54 -4.91 10.09 -9.74
C ARG A 54 -4.72 10.26 -8.24
N GLY A 55 -3.81 9.47 -7.66
CA GLY A 55 -3.41 9.65 -6.28
C GLY A 55 -1.91 9.49 -6.08
N ALA A 56 -1.43 9.99 -4.95
CA ALA A 56 -0.04 9.93 -4.51
C ALA A 56 0.05 9.26 -3.14
N TRP A 57 1.16 8.59 -2.87
CA TRP A 57 1.39 7.89 -1.60
C TRP A 57 2.37 8.69 -0.74
N VAL A 58 2.02 8.87 0.54
CA VAL A 58 2.84 9.58 1.52
C VAL A 58 2.98 8.69 2.76
N ARG A 59 4.18 8.64 3.34
CA ARG A 59 4.37 7.97 4.64
C ARG A 59 3.43 8.55 5.69
N ALA A 60 2.82 7.66 6.48
CA ALA A 60 2.03 8.07 7.64
C ALA A 60 2.90 8.78 8.70
#